data_AF-A0A537F0F3-F1
#
_entry.id   AF-A0A537F0F3-F1
#
_cell.length_a   1.000
_cell.length_b   1.000
_cell.length_c   1.000
_cell.angle_alpha   90.00
_cell.angle_beta   90.00
_cell.angle_gamma   90.00
#
_symmetry.space_group_name_H-M   'P 1'
#
loop_
_entity.id
_entity.type
_entity.pdbx_description
1 polymer ?
#
loop_
_entity_poly.entity_id
_entity_poly.type
_entity_poly.pdbx_seq_one_letter_code
_entity_poly.pdbx_strand_id
1 'polypeptide(L)'
;MERTLALAILEDLVPNGIRFGASYLVEFGPDSPWYETSLTIAASALRNGARTEYHTYMHPPHEVRESLTRLGLHVTELEQKDHLRILDTYDVMTGLAHPETPEGLRSKGREAYEHQSFDLNHWSSKVVTMIREGVAEDEKQWLHIDDNTSVMCHYTDEKLMVDIWRTRIIPYAKIRGLAMFHSVMMGIASDSFYKQFESLCDGIIEFRSSEEGGQVEHFARVRTLRGMSSDNRWRRLQLHNDGSVTIDKDSKARELGIGAWLKGPKKLP
;
A
#
# COMPACT_ATOMS: atom_id res chain seq x y z
N MET A 1 11.88 14.66 17.30
CA MET A 1 10.99 15.19 16.25
C MET A 1 10.51 14.00 15.45
N GLU A 2 9.20 13.85 15.28
CA GLU A 2 8.62 12.73 14.51
C GLU A 2 9.03 12.91 13.02
N ARG A 3 9.60 11.87 12.40
CA ARG A 3 10.10 11.95 11.02
C ARG A 3 8.93 11.69 10.07
N THR A 4 8.72 12.58 9.11
CA THR A 4 7.71 12.40 8.06
C THR A 4 8.36 12.23 6.69
N LEU A 5 7.60 11.62 5.79
CA LEU A 5 7.92 11.42 4.39
C LEU A 5 7.00 12.28 3.54
N ALA A 6 7.57 13.25 2.84
CA ALA A 6 6.85 14.03 1.84
C ALA A 6 6.65 13.17 0.59
N LEU A 7 5.40 13.03 0.17
CA LEU A 7 4.98 12.30 -1.02
C LEU A 7 4.29 13.30 -1.94
N ALA A 8 4.89 13.62 -3.08
CA ALA A 8 4.42 14.71 -3.94
C ALA A 8 2.95 14.54 -4.37
N ILE A 9 2.54 13.29 -4.65
CA ILE A 9 1.16 12.96 -5.00
C ILE A 9 0.16 13.16 -3.85
N LEU A 10 0.61 13.13 -2.60
CA LEU A 10 -0.23 13.33 -1.42
C LEU A 10 -0.04 14.70 -0.76
N GLU A 11 0.84 15.57 -1.27
CA GLU A 11 1.20 16.84 -0.62
C GLU A 11 -0.03 17.71 -0.35
N ASP A 12 -0.93 17.81 -1.32
CA ASP A 12 -2.19 18.54 -1.18
C ASP A 12 -3.16 17.92 -0.16
N LEU A 13 -3.08 16.61 0.08
CA LEU A 13 -3.95 15.87 1.00
C LEU A 13 -3.36 15.80 2.41
N VAL A 14 -2.04 15.70 2.51
CA VAL A 14 -1.28 15.54 3.74
C VAL A 14 -0.04 16.45 3.66
N PRO A 15 -0.20 17.77 3.90
CA PRO A 15 0.90 18.74 3.73
C PRO A 15 2.10 18.49 4.63
N ASN A 16 1.88 17.84 5.77
CA ASN A 16 2.94 17.50 6.73
C ASN A 16 3.63 16.16 6.41
N GLY A 17 3.22 15.49 5.32
CA GLY A 17 3.69 14.17 4.91
C GLY A 17 3.15 13.03 5.78
N ILE A 18 3.59 11.83 5.44
CA ILE A 18 3.23 10.58 6.12
C ILE A 18 4.27 10.27 7.19
N ARG A 19 3.85 9.95 8.41
CA ARG A 19 4.74 9.62 9.54
C ARG A 19 5.34 8.23 9.40
N PHE A 20 6.62 8.11 9.75
CA PHE A 20 7.25 6.83 10.06
C PHE A 20 6.79 6.32 11.43
N GLY A 21 6.68 5.00 11.58
CA GLY A 21 6.12 4.33 12.76
C GLY A 21 4.59 4.29 12.79
N ALA A 22 3.94 4.44 11.64
CA ALA A 22 2.49 4.51 11.51
C ALA A 22 1.99 3.61 10.37
N SER A 23 0.77 3.10 10.53
CA SER A 23 0.09 2.26 9.55
C SER A 23 -1.09 3.00 8.92
N TYR A 24 -1.22 2.92 7.61
CA TYR A 24 -2.26 3.59 6.82
C TYR A 24 -3.05 2.53 6.06
N LEU A 25 -4.36 2.59 6.15
CA LEU A 25 -5.24 1.77 5.33
C LEU A 25 -5.55 2.53 4.04
N VAL A 26 -5.36 1.86 2.92
CA VAL A 26 -5.82 2.30 1.60
C VAL A 26 -7.04 1.47 1.21
N GLU A 27 -8.18 2.12 1.06
CA GLU A 27 -9.42 1.52 0.56
C GLU A 27 -9.60 1.92 -0.90
N PHE A 28 -9.70 0.95 -1.80
CA PHE A 28 -9.76 1.25 -3.23
C PHE A 28 -10.83 0.47 -3.99
N GLY A 29 -11.44 1.10 -4.99
CA GLY A 29 -12.35 0.44 -5.93
C GLY A 29 -11.60 -0.36 -7.01
N PRO A 30 -12.20 -1.42 -7.58
CA PRO A 30 -11.54 -2.27 -8.59
C PRO A 30 -11.14 -1.51 -9.87
N ASP A 31 -11.84 -0.41 -10.16
CA ASP A 31 -11.64 0.48 -11.31
C ASP A 31 -10.87 1.76 -10.94
N SER A 32 -10.37 1.86 -9.70
CA SER A 32 -9.57 3.00 -9.25
C SER A 32 -8.11 2.85 -9.69
N PRO A 33 -7.38 3.96 -9.89
CA PRO A 33 -5.99 3.94 -10.36
C PRO A 33 -5.02 3.68 -9.19
N TRP A 34 -5.42 2.84 -8.23
CA TRP A 34 -4.64 2.63 -7.02
C TRP A 34 -3.27 2.01 -7.33
N TYR A 35 -3.19 1.07 -8.26
CA TYR A 35 -1.92 0.45 -8.65
C TYR A 35 -0.93 1.48 -9.22
N GLU A 36 -1.38 2.33 -10.15
CA GLU A 36 -0.55 3.40 -10.71
C GLU A 36 -0.19 4.46 -9.66
N THR A 37 -1.12 4.74 -8.74
CA THR A 37 -0.90 5.66 -7.63
C THR A 37 0.15 5.12 -6.66
N SER A 38 0.08 3.83 -6.29
CA SER A 38 1.01 3.21 -5.34
C SER A 38 2.44 3.20 -5.89
N LEU A 39 2.61 2.92 -7.19
CA LEU A 39 3.88 3.05 -7.91
C LEU A 39 4.38 4.50 -7.94
N THR A 40 3.48 5.46 -8.15
CA THR A 40 3.82 6.89 -8.11
C THR A 40 4.28 7.33 -6.71
N ILE A 41 3.63 6.83 -5.65
CA ILE A 41 4.03 7.04 -4.26
C ILE A 41 5.43 6.47 -4.02
N ALA A 42 5.68 5.22 -4.45
CA ALA A 42 6.99 4.57 -4.34
C ALA A 42 8.08 5.37 -5.05
N ALA A 43 7.82 5.80 -6.28
CA ALA A 43 8.76 6.60 -7.07
C ALA A 43 9.04 7.97 -6.43
N SER A 44 8.00 8.65 -5.91
CA SER A 44 8.18 9.91 -5.18
C SER A 44 9.06 9.72 -3.95
N ALA A 45 8.86 8.64 -3.18
CA ALA A 45 9.64 8.35 -1.99
C ALA A 45 11.11 8.08 -2.31
N LEU A 46 11.38 7.25 -3.32
CA LEU A 46 12.73 6.90 -3.77
C LEU A 46 13.50 8.13 -4.27
N ARG A 47 12.85 9.02 -5.04
CA ARG A 47 13.45 10.30 -5.48
C ARG A 47 13.80 11.22 -4.31
N ASN A 48 12.98 11.17 -3.25
CA ASN A 48 13.22 11.92 -2.00
C ASN A 48 14.24 11.22 -1.07
N GLY A 49 14.89 10.15 -1.53
CA GLY A 49 15.93 9.42 -0.79
C GLY A 49 15.39 8.50 0.31
N ALA A 50 14.09 8.25 0.35
CA ALA A 50 13.52 7.26 1.26
C ALA A 50 13.74 5.84 0.71
N ARG A 51 13.97 4.90 1.62
CA ARG A 51 14.02 3.47 1.28
C ARG A 51 12.60 2.94 1.20
N THR A 52 12.34 2.12 0.18
CA THR A 52 11.00 1.66 -0.16
C THR A 52 10.96 0.15 -0.37
N GLU A 53 10.05 -0.50 0.34
CA GLU A 53 9.59 -1.87 0.09
C GLU A 53 8.27 -1.77 -0.69
N TYR A 54 8.27 -2.27 -1.94
CA TYR A 54 7.07 -2.42 -2.73
C TYR A 54 6.69 -3.90 -2.74
N HIS A 55 5.62 -4.23 -2.03
CA HIS A 55 5.14 -5.60 -1.87
C HIS A 55 4.02 -5.84 -2.88
N THR A 56 4.33 -6.66 -3.89
CA THR A 56 3.41 -6.96 -4.99
C THR A 56 2.63 -8.25 -4.74
N TYR A 57 1.32 -8.15 -4.90
CA TYR A 57 0.36 -9.26 -4.84
C TYR A 57 -0.31 -9.48 -6.20
N MET A 58 -0.38 -8.44 -7.04
CA MET A 58 -1.15 -8.46 -8.27
C MET A 58 -0.32 -8.63 -9.54
N HIS A 59 0.93 -8.22 -9.52
CA HIS A 59 1.80 -8.20 -10.70
C HIS A 59 3.12 -8.93 -10.43
N PRO A 60 3.69 -9.62 -11.42
CA PRO A 60 5.01 -10.21 -11.27
C PRO A 60 6.07 -9.10 -11.09
N PRO A 61 7.17 -9.38 -10.37
CA PRO A 61 8.19 -8.36 -10.04
C PRO A 61 8.76 -7.61 -11.25
N HIS A 62 8.93 -8.27 -12.40
CA HIS A 62 9.47 -7.63 -13.61
C HIS A 62 8.56 -6.51 -14.14
N GLU A 63 7.23 -6.65 -14.07
CA GLU A 63 6.29 -5.58 -14.47
C GLU A 63 6.35 -4.38 -13.51
N VAL A 64 6.55 -4.63 -12.22
CA VAL A 64 6.77 -3.57 -11.22
C VAL A 64 8.04 -2.79 -11.55
N ARG A 65 9.14 -3.50 -11.87
CA ARG A 65 10.41 -2.87 -12.28
C ARG A 65 10.25 -2.05 -13.55
N GLU A 66 9.57 -2.57 -14.56
CA GLU A 66 9.29 -1.84 -15.80
C GLU A 66 8.47 -0.58 -15.53
N SER A 67 7.45 -0.67 -14.67
CA SER A 67 6.60 0.47 -14.33
C SER A 67 7.39 1.56 -13.59
N LEU A 68 8.21 1.18 -12.60
CA LEU A 68 9.10 2.11 -11.90
C LEU A 68 10.17 2.72 -12.83
N THR A 69 10.64 1.95 -13.82
CA THR A 69 11.57 2.44 -14.85
C THR A 69 10.89 3.44 -15.80
N ARG A 70 9.62 3.21 -16.19
CA ARG A 70 8.81 4.17 -16.97
C ARG A 70 8.60 5.47 -16.20
N LEU A 71 8.49 5.39 -14.88
CA LEU A 71 8.54 6.55 -13.98
C LEU A 71 9.96 7.14 -13.84
N GLY A 72 10.93 6.77 -14.68
CA GLY A 72 12.26 7.39 -14.72
C GLY A 72 13.18 7.03 -13.55
N LEU A 73 12.94 5.92 -12.84
CA LEU A 73 13.86 5.44 -11.81
C LEU A 73 14.94 4.52 -12.41
N HIS A 74 16.14 4.58 -11.85
CA HIS A 74 17.21 3.62 -12.12
C HIS A 74 17.06 2.40 -11.19
N VAL A 75 16.08 1.55 -11.48
CA VAL A 75 15.63 0.45 -10.59
C VAL A 75 16.77 -0.48 -10.17
N THR A 76 17.61 -0.93 -11.10
CA THR A 76 18.73 -1.83 -10.80
C THR A 76 19.71 -1.23 -9.79
N GLU A 77 20.03 0.06 -9.92
CA GLU A 77 20.91 0.76 -8.98
C GLU A 77 20.27 0.89 -7.59
N LEU A 78 18.97 1.15 -7.54
CA LEU A 78 18.22 1.25 -6.28
C LEU A 78 18.13 -0.09 -5.55
N GLU A 79 17.94 -1.20 -6.25
CA GLU A 79 17.95 -2.55 -5.65
C GLU A 79 19.35 -2.93 -5.17
N GLN A 80 20.40 -2.65 -5.95
CA GLN A 80 21.79 -2.92 -5.57
C GLN A 80 22.23 -2.12 -4.33
N LYS A 81 21.79 -0.87 -4.21
CA LYS A 81 22.07 -0.02 -3.04
C LYS A 81 21.16 -0.31 -1.84
N ASP A 82 20.26 -1.28 -1.95
CA ASP A 82 19.26 -1.61 -0.93
C ASP A 82 18.39 -0.39 -0.54
N HIS A 83 18.03 0.43 -1.53
CA HIS A 83 17.07 1.51 -1.41
C HIS A 83 15.67 1.10 -1.87
N LEU A 84 15.58 0.15 -2.80
CA LEU A 84 14.34 -0.45 -3.25
C LEU A 84 14.39 -1.95 -3.00
N ARG A 85 13.29 -2.50 -2.49
CA ARG A 85 13.03 -3.94 -2.45
C ARG A 85 11.66 -4.20 -3.06
N ILE A 86 11.59 -5.16 -3.97
CA ILE A 86 10.32 -5.67 -4.49
C ILE A 86 10.05 -7.00 -3.81
N LEU A 87 9.00 -7.05 -2.99
CA LEU A 87 8.63 -8.26 -2.25
C LEU A 87 7.59 -9.02 -3.07
N ASP A 88 7.98 -10.22 -3.49
CA ASP A 88 7.24 -11.01 -4.46
C ASP A 88 6.29 -11.99 -3.78
N THR A 89 5.03 -11.60 -3.64
CA THR A 89 3.96 -12.52 -3.21
C THR A 89 3.09 -12.97 -4.38
N TYR A 90 3.22 -12.32 -5.54
CA TYR A 90 2.58 -12.75 -6.76
C TYR A 90 3.04 -14.14 -7.20
N ASP A 91 4.35 -14.38 -7.30
CA ASP A 91 4.84 -15.69 -7.76
C ASP A 91 4.66 -16.78 -6.70
N VAL A 92 4.67 -16.41 -5.41
CA VAL A 92 4.26 -17.31 -4.32
C VAL A 92 2.82 -17.77 -4.53
N MET A 93 1.91 -16.83 -4.85
CA MET A 93 0.47 -17.11 -5.00
C MET A 93 0.19 -17.98 -6.20
N THR A 94 0.78 -17.61 -7.32
CA THR A 94 0.44 -18.20 -8.60
C THR A 94 1.20 -19.49 -8.85
N GLY A 95 2.35 -19.68 -8.19
CA GLY A 95 3.26 -20.80 -8.44
C GLY A 95 3.86 -20.78 -9.85
N LEU A 96 3.77 -19.65 -10.55
CA LEU A 96 4.22 -19.50 -11.93
C LEU A 96 5.75 -19.41 -12.04
N ALA A 97 6.42 -18.93 -11.00
CA ALA A 97 7.86 -18.84 -10.91
C ALA A 97 8.37 -19.05 -9.47
N HIS A 98 9.69 -19.12 -9.32
CA HIS A 98 10.31 -19.10 -8.00
C HIS A 98 10.36 -17.66 -7.47
N PRO A 99 9.80 -17.39 -6.28
CA PRO A 99 9.79 -16.04 -5.70
C PRO A 99 11.19 -15.44 -5.63
N GLU A 100 11.34 -14.21 -6.09
CA GLU A 100 12.64 -13.55 -6.14
C GLU A 100 13.11 -13.03 -4.76
N THR A 101 14.41 -13.18 -4.47
CA THR A 101 15.06 -12.47 -3.35
C THR A 101 15.57 -11.11 -3.82
N PRO A 102 15.15 -9.98 -3.21
CA PRO A 102 15.73 -8.67 -3.48
C PRO A 102 17.26 -8.66 -3.38
N GLU A 103 17.93 -8.03 -4.35
CA GLU A 103 19.40 -7.93 -4.44
C GLU A 103 20.03 -7.39 -3.14
N GLY A 104 19.44 -6.34 -2.57
CA GLY A 104 19.89 -5.71 -1.32
C GLY A 104 19.82 -6.63 -0.11
N LEU A 105 18.85 -7.54 -0.04
CA LEU A 105 18.80 -8.57 1.02
C LEU A 105 19.83 -9.66 0.78
N ARG A 106 19.94 -10.13 -0.48
CA ARG A 106 20.88 -11.17 -0.89
C ARG A 106 22.32 -10.80 -0.59
N SER A 107 22.72 -9.57 -0.93
CA SER A 107 24.07 -9.04 -0.70
C SER A 107 24.44 -8.96 0.78
N LYS A 108 23.46 -8.86 1.67
CA LYS A 108 23.63 -8.86 3.13
C LYS A 108 23.62 -10.26 3.74
N GLY A 109 23.59 -11.32 2.91
CA GLY A 109 23.48 -12.71 3.37
C GLY A 109 22.16 -12.99 4.09
N ARG A 110 21.13 -12.14 3.88
CA ARG A 110 19.80 -12.37 4.42
C ARG A 110 19.07 -13.32 3.48
N GLU A 111 18.39 -14.29 4.07
CA GLU A 111 17.52 -15.19 3.31
C GLU A 111 16.48 -14.38 2.54
N ALA A 112 15.90 -14.98 1.49
CA ALA A 112 14.78 -14.36 0.82
C ALA A 112 13.71 -13.99 1.84
N TYR A 113 12.88 -13.01 1.50
CA TYR A 113 11.62 -12.80 2.18
C TYR A 113 10.73 -14.02 1.84
N GLU A 114 11.07 -15.17 2.41
CA GLU A 114 10.52 -16.47 2.06
C GLU A 114 9.13 -16.56 2.66
N HIS A 115 8.17 -16.09 1.88
CA HIS A 115 6.81 -16.59 1.96
C HIS A 115 6.82 -17.74 0.98
N GLN A 116 7.47 -18.84 1.32
CA GLN A 116 7.28 -20.06 0.52
C GLN A 116 5.85 -20.62 0.70
N SER A 117 5.04 -20.00 1.57
CA SER A 117 3.62 -20.29 1.73
C SER A 117 2.84 -19.05 2.21
N PHE A 118 1.54 -19.04 1.91
CA PHE A 118 0.54 -18.11 2.49
C PHE A 118 0.11 -18.50 3.91
N ASP A 119 0.86 -19.37 4.58
CA ASP A 119 0.55 -19.71 5.96
C ASP A 119 0.88 -18.52 6.86
N LEU A 120 -0.16 -17.73 7.10
CA LEU A 120 -0.14 -16.58 7.98
C LEU A 120 0.38 -16.92 9.39
N ASN A 121 0.29 -18.17 9.85
CA ASN A 121 0.85 -18.58 11.14
C ASN A 121 2.38 -18.71 11.08
N HIS A 122 2.92 -19.27 10.00
CA HIS A 122 4.36 -19.29 9.74
C HIS A 122 4.89 -17.85 9.65
N TRP A 123 4.15 -17.00 8.96
CA TRP A 123 4.47 -15.59 8.79
C TRP A 123 4.51 -14.81 10.10
N SER A 124 3.46 -14.98 10.90
CA SER A 124 3.33 -14.47 12.26
C SER A 124 4.50 -14.90 13.16
N SER A 125 4.94 -16.16 13.07
CA SER A 125 6.02 -16.70 13.91
C SER A 125 7.36 -16.00 13.65
N LYS A 126 7.72 -15.78 12.37
CA LYS A 126 8.93 -15.01 12.01
C LYS A 126 8.85 -13.57 12.53
N VAL A 127 7.69 -12.93 12.40
CA VAL A 127 7.46 -11.57 12.90
C VAL A 127 7.62 -11.51 14.43
N VAL A 128 7.13 -12.49 15.19
CA VAL A 128 7.34 -12.55 16.64
C VAL A 128 8.82 -12.62 17.01
N THR A 129 9.61 -13.43 16.28
CA THR A 129 11.05 -13.53 16.52
C THR A 129 11.73 -12.19 16.29
N MET A 130 11.47 -11.53 15.15
CA MET A 130 12.03 -10.20 14.86
C MET A 130 11.64 -9.14 15.90
N ILE A 131 10.38 -9.18 16.37
CA ILE A 131 9.91 -8.29 17.44
C ILE A 131 10.70 -8.51 18.74
N ARG A 132 11.00 -9.76 19.09
CA ARG A 132 11.71 -10.13 20.32
C ARG A 132 13.20 -9.81 20.27
N GLU A 133 13.83 -10.10 19.15
CA GLU A 133 15.29 -9.93 18.97
C GLU A 133 15.66 -8.47 18.67
N GLY A 134 14.69 -7.66 18.26
CA GLY A 134 14.91 -6.30 17.81
C GLY A 134 15.28 -6.25 16.33
N VAL A 135 15.23 -5.05 15.77
CA VAL A 135 15.44 -4.84 14.34
C VAL A 135 16.66 -3.95 14.12
N ALA A 136 17.53 -4.38 13.21
CA ALA A 136 18.73 -3.64 12.83
C ALA A 136 18.39 -2.24 12.29
N GLU A 137 19.27 -1.26 12.48
CA GLU A 137 19.02 0.13 12.07
C GLU A 137 18.82 0.29 10.56
N ASP A 138 19.50 -0.53 9.76
CA ASP A 138 19.33 -0.54 8.31
C ASP A 138 17.95 -1.09 7.88
N GLU A 139 17.22 -1.74 8.78
CA GLU A 139 15.86 -2.23 8.55
C GLU A 139 14.77 -1.25 9.04
N LYS A 140 15.15 -0.10 9.61
CA LYS A 140 14.19 0.88 10.13
C LYS A 140 13.84 1.97 9.11
N GLN A 141 12.69 2.63 9.29
CA GLN A 141 12.29 3.81 8.51
C GLN A 141 12.22 3.57 7.00
N TRP A 142 11.60 2.45 6.62
CA TRP A 142 11.22 2.18 5.24
C TRP A 142 9.78 2.63 4.99
N LEU A 143 9.51 3.14 3.79
CA LEU A 143 8.16 3.15 3.23
C LEU A 143 7.86 1.72 2.82
N HIS A 144 6.74 1.16 3.29
CA HIS A 144 6.31 -0.17 2.92
C HIS A 144 4.92 -0.09 2.30
N ILE A 145 4.74 -0.60 1.10
CA ILE A 145 3.48 -0.57 0.37
C ILE A 145 3.07 -1.98 0.03
N ASP A 146 1.96 -2.44 0.61
CA ASP A 146 1.21 -3.58 0.11
C ASP A 146 0.32 -3.08 -1.03
N ASP A 147 0.51 -3.54 -2.27
CA ASP A 147 -0.32 -3.06 -3.39
C ASP A 147 -1.77 -3.55 -3.30
N ASN A 148 -1.98 -4.79 -2.83
CA ASN A 148 -3.31 -5.35 -2.59
C ASN A 148 -3.28 -6.53 -1.60
N THR A 149 -3.30 -6.22 -0.30
CA THR A 149 -3.40 -7.20 0.79
C THR A 149 -4.70 -8.02 0.74
N SER A 150 -5.76 -7.51 0.12
CA SER A 150 -7.08 -8.16 0.11
C SER A 150 -7.11 -9.49 -0.65
N VAL A 151 -6.10 -9.73 -1.51
CA VAL A 151 -5.86 -11.03 -2.14
C VAL A 151 -5.75 -12.17 -1.11
N MET A 152 -5.23 -11.87 0.07
CA MET A 152 -5.06 -12.87 1.15
C MET A 152 -6.39 -13.40 1.69
N CYS A 153 -7.49 -12.65 1.54
CA CYS A 153 -8.83 -13.08 1.95
C CYS A 153 -9.32 -14.32 1.16
N HIS A 154 -8.72 -14.64 0.02
CA HIS A 154 -9.02 -15.88 -0.73
C HIS A 154 -8.47 -17.15 -0.06
N TYR A 155 -7.44 -17.00 0.78
CA TYR A 155 -6.70 -18.12 1.35
C TYR A 155 -6.79 -18.18 2.88
N THR A 156 -7.24 -17.09 3.51
CA THR A 156 -7.32 -16.97 4.97
C THR A 156 -8.64 -16.36 5.39
N ASP A 157 -9.21 -16.89 6.47
CA ASP A 157 -10.36 -16.30 7.16
C ASP A 157 -10.09 -14.85 7.61
N GLU A 158 -11.08 -13.99 7.41
CA GLU A 158 -11.04 -12.56 7.72
C GLU A 158 -10.67 -12.29 9.20
N LYS A 159 -11.17 -13.10 10.13
CA LYS A 159 -10.88 -12.95 11.56
C LYS A 159 -9.41 -13.24 11.82
N LEU A 160 -8.86 -14.30 11.23
CA LEU A 160 -7.44 -14.64 11.38
C LEU A 160 -6.55 -13.52 10.81
N MET A 161 -6.90 -12.95 9.66
CA MET A 161 -6.20 -11.79 9.11
C MET A 161 -6.19 -10.60 10.08
N VAL A 162 -7.35 -10.20 10.58
CA VAL A 162 -7.46 -9.07 11.53
C VAL A 162 -6.63 -9.32 12.79
N ASP A 163 -6.69 -10.53 13.35
CA ASP A 163 -5.96 -10.88 14.55
C ASP A 163 -4.43 -10.83 14.34
N ILE A 164 -3.94 -11.26 13.18
CA ILE A 164 -2.51 -11.19 12.84
C ILE A 164 -2.06 -9.75 12.61
N TRP A 165 -2.85 -8.93 11.92
CA TRP A 165 -2.51 -7.52 11.75
C TRP A 165 -2.43 -6.79 13.09
N ARG A 166 -3.44 -7.01 13.94
CA ARG A 166 -3.51 -6.42 15.28
C ARG A 166 -2.33 -6.83 16.16
N THR A 167 -1.97 -8.11 16.14
CA THR A 167 -1.03 -8.67 17.13
C THR A 167 0.41 -8.85 16.62
N ARG A 168 0.65 -8.71 15.32
CA ARG A 168 1.95 -8.97 14.68
C ARG A 168 2.38 -7.85 13.75
N ILE A 169 1.61 -7.61 12.68
CA ILE A 169 2.06 -6.72 11.59
C ILE A 169 2.17 -5.27 12.06
N ILE A 170 1.15 -4.74 12.75
CA ILE A 170 1.19 -3.36 13.25
C ILE A 170 2.27 -3.16 14.33
N PRO A 171 2.41 -4.05 15.34
CA PRO A 171 3.55 -4.00 16.25
C PRO A 171 4.91 -4.04 15.54
N TYR A 172 5.05 -4.88 14.51
CA TYR A 172 6.27 -4.98 13.71
C TYR A 172 6.56 -3.68 12.94
N ALA A 173 5.56 -3.10 12.29
CA ALA A 173 5.66 -1.83 11.61
C ALA A 173 6.12 -0.72 12.56
N LYS A 174 5.60 -0.70 13.80
CA LYS A 174 6.02 0.26 14.84
C LYS A 174 7.47 0.06 15.26
N ILE A 175 7.92 -1.18 15.49
CA ILE A 175 9.31 -1.46 15.90
C ILE A 175 10.31 -1.11 14.79
N ARG A 176 9.95 -1.37 13.53
CA ARG A 176 10.72 -0.94 12.35
C ARG A 176 10.58 0.55 12.07
N GLY A 177 9.64 1.26 12.70
CA GLY A 177 9.35 2.65 12.36
C GLY A 177 8.93 2.81 10.90
N LEU A 178 8.14 1.89 10.34
CA LEU A 178 7.69 1.93 8.95
C LEU A 178 6.64 3.03 8.72
N ALA A 179 6.64 3.62 7.53
CA ALA A 179 5.42 4.20 6.98
C ALA A 179 4.74 3.10 6.17
N MET A 180 3.75 2.41 6.74
CA MET A 180 3.20 1.17 6.17
C MET A 180 1.82 1.40 5.57
N PHE A 181 1.67 1.11 4.28
CA PHE A 181 0.41 1.20 3.55
C PHE A 181 -0.13 -0.20 3.34
N HIS A 182 -1.28 -0.49 3.94
CA HIS A 182 -2.03 -1.72 3.72
C HIS A 182 -3.18 -1.41 2.77
N SER A 183 -3.25 -2.10 1.64
CA SER A 183 -4.24 -1.76 0.62
C SER A 183 -5.27 -2.86 0.48
N VAL A 184 -6.54 -2.47 0.51
CA VAL A 184 -7.65 -3.40 0.50
C VAL A 184 -8.68 -2.97 -0.53
N MET A 185 -9.00 -3.88 -1.45
CA MET A 185 -10.06 -3.66 -2.42
C MET A 185 -11.43 -3.68 -1.72
N MET A 186 -12.28 -2.72 -2.04
CA MET A 186 -13.61 -2.61 -1.46
C MET A 186 -14.62 -3.52 -2.16
N GLY A 187 -15.56 -4.05 -1.39
CA GLY A 187 -16.66 -4.89 -1.89
C GLY A 187 -16.35 -6.39 -2.00
N ILE A 188 -15.18 -6.84 -1.55
CA ILE A 188 -14.79 -8.27 -1.60
C ILE A 188 -14.80 -8.98 -0.24
N ALA A 189 -14.80 -8.22 0.86
CA ALA A 189 -14.80 -8.72 2.23
C ALA A 189 -16.02 -8.21 3.02
N SER A 190 -16.21 -8.70 4.24
CA SER A 190 -17.32 -8.25 5.09
C SER A 190 -17.11 -6.82 5.62
N ASP A 191 -18.21 -6.10 5.88
CA ASP A 191 -18.20 -4.80 6.57
C ASP A 191 -17.47 -4.87 7.93
N SER A 192 -17.54 -6.01 8.61
CA SER A 192 -16.87 -6.23 9.89
C SER A 192 -15.36 -6.26 9.73
N PHE A 193 -14.86 -6.93 8.69
CA PHE A 193 -13.44 -6.96 8.36
C PHE A 193 -12.91 -5.54 8.12
N TYR A 194 -13.56 -4.80 7.22
CA TYR A 194 -13.15 -3.43 6.89
C TYR A 194 -13.12 -2.53 8.13
N LYS A 195 -14.21 -2.46 8.90
CA LYS A 195 -14.28 -1.63 10.12
C LYS A 195 -13.24 -2.01 11.16
N GLN A 196 -12.94 -3.29 11.31
CA GLN A 196 -11.88 -3.72 12.21
C GLN A 196 -10.52 -3.27 11.70
N PHE A 197 -10.23 -3.42 10.42
CA PHE A 197 -8.96 -3.00 9.82
C PHE A 197 -8.74 -1.48 9.89
N GLU A 198 -9.80 -0.70 9.59
CA GLU A 198 -9.85 0.76 9.78
C GLU A 198 -9.51 1.16 11.23
N SER A 199 -10.03 0.42 12.21
CA SER A 199 -9.79 0.71 13.63
C SER A 199 -8.33 0.53 14.02
N LEU A 200 -7.60 -0.35 13.34
CA LEU A 200 -6.21 -0.68 13.62
C LEU A 200 -5.22 0.37 13.07
N CYS A 201 -5.56 1.09 12.00
CA CYS A 201 -4.66 1.99 11.30
C CYS A 201 -4.69 3.43 11.84
N ASP A 202 -3.58 4.13 11.70
CA ASP A 202 -3.40 5.54 12.08
C ASP A 202 -4.01 6.51 11.07
N GLY A 203 -4.21 6.07 9.82
CA GLY A 203 -4.83 6.86 8.78
C GLY A 203 -5.61 6.00 7.79
N ILE A 204 -6.58 6.63 7.10
CA ILE A 204 -7.37 5.97 6.06
C ILE A 204 -7.39 6.85 4.83
N ILE A 205 -6.97 6.30 3.71
CA ILE A 205 -6.90 6.92 2.39
C ILE A 205 -7.85 6.14 1.49
N GLU A 206 -8.69 6.85 0.75
CA GLU A 206 -9.67 6.21 -0.13
C GLU A 206 -9.41 6.59 -1.59
N PHE A 207 -9.53 5.60 -2.49
CA PHE A 207 -9.47 5.76 -3.93
C PHE A 207 -10.76 5.25 -4.56
N ARG A 208 -11.37 6.06 -5.44
CA ARG A 208 -12.62 5.72 -6.11
C ARG A 208 -12.63 6.21 -7.53
N SER A 209 -13.42 5.53 -8.34
CA SER A 209 -13.79 5.97 -9.68
C SER A 209 -15.30 6.23 -9.72
N SER A 210 -15.70 7.15 -10.59
CA SER A 210 -17.11 7.40 -10.89
C SER A 210 -17.27 7.64 -12.37
N GLU A 211 -18.34 7.09 -12.95
CA GLU A 211 -18.74 7.41 -14.32
C GLU A 211 -19.72 8.58 -14.30
N GLU A 212 -19.31 9.72 -14.84
CA GLU A 212 -20.16 10.91 -15.01
C GLU A 212 -20.06 11.39 -16.47
N GLY A 213 -21.21 11.63 -17.12
CA GLY A 213 -21.24 12.15 -18.49
C GLY A 213 -20.57 11.25 -19.53
N GLY A 214 -20.49 9.93 -19.29
CA GLY A 214 -19.82 8.98 -20.16
C GLY A 214 -18.29 8.99 -20.05
N GLN A 215 -17.73 9.62 -19.01
CA GLN A 215 -16.31 9.59 -18.69
C GLN A 215 -16.10 9.01 -17.29
N VAL A 216 -15.07 8.18 -17.17
CA VAL A 216 -14.60 7.71 -15.86
C VAL A 216 -13.70 8.80 -15.27
N GLU A 217 -14.08 9.27 -14.08
CA GLU A 217 -13.29 10.19 -13.28
C GLU A 217 -12.75 9.46 -12.05
N HIS A 218 -11.47 9.69 -11.73
CA HIS A 218 -10.79 9.07 -10.60
C HIS A 218 -10.60 10.08 -9.47
N PHE A 219 -10.70 9.62 -8.22
CA PHE A 219 -10.62 10.46 -7.04
C PHE A 219 -9.83 9.80 -5.91
N ALA A 220 -9.16 10.61 -5.12
CA ALA A 220 -8.61 10.24 -3.83
C ALA A 220 -9.08 11.17 -2.73
N ARG A 221 -9.10 10.69 -1.49
CA ARG A 221 -9.15 11.54 -0.29
C ARG A 221 -8.44 10.88 0.87
N VAL A 222 -8.11 11.69 1.86
CA VAL A 222 -7.70 11.20 3.17
C VAL A 222 -8.88 11.30 4.12
N ARG A 223 -9.56 10.17 4.38
CA ARG A 223 -10.76 10.14 5.23
C ARG A 223 -10.45 10.53 6.67
N THR A 224 -9.32 10.06 7.19
CA THR A 224 -8.85 10.40 8.54
C THR A 224 -7.35 10.24 8.66
N LEU A 225 -6.71 11.09 9.46
CA LEU A 225 -5.36 10.89 10.00
C LEU A 225 -5.40 11.17 11.50
N ARG A 226 -5.03 10.20 12.31
CA ARG A 226 -5.01 10.34 13.77
C ARG A 226 -3.83 11.20 14.18
N GLY A 227 -4.12 12.27 14.92
CA GLY A 227 -3.10 13.18 15.45
C GLY A 227 -2.52 14.18 14.46
N MET A 228 -3.06 14.27 13.23
CA MET A 228 -2.60 15.20 12.19
C MET A 228 -3.79 15.83 11.46
N SER A 229 -3.59 17.03 10.92
CA SER A 229 -4.52 17.63 9.97
C SER A 229 -4.32 17.05 8.57
N SER A 230 -5.42 16.81 7.84
CA SER A 230 -5.43 16.43 6.43
C SER A 230 -6.53 17.18 5.68
N ASP A 231 -6.39 17.30 4.36
CA ASP A 231 -7.52 17.63 3.49
C ASP A 231 -8.35 16.36 3.27
N ASN A 232 -9.57 16.37 3.79
CA ASN A 232 -10.48 15.22 3.72
C ASN A 232 -11.45 15.25 2.54
N ARG A 233 -11.33 16.27 1.68
CA ARG A 233 -12.19 16.45 0.51
C ARG A 233 -11.73 15.51 -0.60
N TRP A 234 -12.66 15.08 -1.44
CA TRP A 234 -12.31 14.34 -2.65
C TRP A 234 -11.56 15.24 -3.62
N ARG A 235 -10.40 14.75 -4.07
CA ARG A 235 -9.55 15.39 -5.07
C ARG A 235 -9.48 14.50 -6.30
N ARG A 236 -9.68 15.09 -7.48
CA ARG A 236 -9.60 14.38 -8.76
C ARG A 236 -8.15 13.99 -9.02
N LEU A 237 -7.97 12.77 -9.52
CA LEU A 237 -6.70 12.24 -9.98
C LEU A 237 -6.61 12.34 -11.50
N GLN A 238 -5.40 12.55 -12.00
CA GLN A 238 -5.04 12.48 -13.41
C GLN A 238 -3.99 11.38 -13.58
N LEU A 239 -4.31 10.39 -14.42
CA LEU A 239 -3.37 9.36 -14.86
C LEU A 239 -2.71 9.82 -16.16
N HIS A 240 -1.38 9.81 -16.19
CA HIS A 240 -0.58 10.21 -17.34
C HIS A 240 -0.12 9.00 -18.16
N ASN A 241 0.33 9.25 -19.40
CA ASN A 241 0.75 8.19 -20.33
C ASN A 241 1.99 7.41 -19.87
N ASP A 242 2.80 7.98 -18.98
CA ASP A 242 3.95 7.29 -18.38
C ASP A 242 3.56 6.41 -17.18
N GLY A 243 2.27 6.37 -16.83
CA GLY A 243 1.74 5.66 -15.68
C GLY A 243 1.81 6.45 -14.38
N SER A 244 2.29 7.70 -14.40
CA SER A 244 2.29 8.54 -13.20
C SER A 244 0.88 9.06 -12.89
N VAL A 245 0.61 9.26 -11.60
CA VAL A 245 -0.67 9.83 -11.12
C VAL A 245 -0.42 11.14 -10.40
N THR A 246 -1.22 12.16 -10.67
CA THR A 246 -1.18 13.45 -9.96
C THR A 246 -2.55 13.87 -9.48
N ILE A 247 -2.60 14.66 -8.41
CA ILE A 247 -3.82 15.39 -8.06
C ILE A 247 -4.02 16.53 -9.05
N ASP A 248 -5.23 16.65 -9.59
CA ASP A 248 -5.63 17.75 -10.45
C ASP A 248 -5.62 19.07 -9.67
N LYS A 249 -4.83 20.04 -10.13
CA LYS A 249 -4.67 21.37 -9.52
C LYS A 249 -5.98 22.17 -9.53
N ASP A 250 -6.84 21.92 -10.51
CA ASP A 250 -8.13 22.60 -10.65
C ASP A 250 -9.27 21.83 -9.97
N SER A 251 -8.95 20.72 -9.26
CA SER A 251 -9.93 19.94 -8.53
C SER A 251 -10.59 20.80 -7.44
N LYS A 252 -11.81 21.24 -7.71
CA LYS A 252 -12.72 21.74 -6.68
C LYS A 252 -13.18 20.55 -5.83
N ALA A 253 -13.22 20.75 -4.53
CA ALA A 253 -13.72 19.76 -3.59
C ALA A 253 -15.13 19.30 -3.98
N ARG A 254 -15.31 17.99 -4.17
CA ARG A 254 -16.61 17.38 -4.43
C ARG A 254 -17.09 16.61 -3.20
N GLU A 255 -18.38 16.69 -2.90
CA GLU A 255 -19.04 15.77 -1.98
C GLU A 255 -19.47 14.53 -2.76
N LEU A 256 -18.62 13.50 -2.83
CA LEU A 256 -19.06 12.18 -3.28
C LEU A 256 -19.76 11.49 -2.10
N GLY A 257 -21.09 11.38 -2.19
CA GLY A 257 -21.93 10.77 -1.16
C GLY A 257 -21.61 9.29 -0.89
N ILE A 258 -21.93 8.84 0.32
CA ILE A 258 -21.67 7.47 0.82
C ILE A 258 -22.54 6.41 0.09
N GLY A 259 -23.61 6.84 -0.59
CA GLY A 259 -24.66 5.98 -1.16
C GLY A 259 -24.31 5.13 -2.38
N ALA A 260 -23.09 5.20 -2.92
CA ALA A 260 -22.68 4.36 -4.05
C ALA A 260 -22.24 2.94 -3.64
N TRP A 261 -22.10 2.66 -2.34
CA TRP A 261 -21.51 1.43 -1.83
C TRP A 261 -22.40 0.18 -1.87
N LEU A 262 -23.72 0.33 -1.96
CA LEU A 262 -24.66 -0.75 -1.63
C LEU A 262 -25.74 -1.04 -2.69
N LYS A 263 -25.47 -0.79 -3.97
CA LYS A 263 -26.39 -1.28 -5.01
C LYS A 263 -26.20 -2.79 -5.22
N GLY A 264 -26.74 -3.58 -4.29
CA GLY A 264 -27.18 -4.94 -4.57
C GLY A 264 -28.17 -4.96 -5.75
N PRO A 265 -28.43 -6.12 -6.36
CA PRO A 265 -29.26 -6.21 -7.56
C PRO A 265 -30.61 -5.54 -7.30
N LYS A 266 -30.95 -4.55 -8.14
CA LYS A 266 -32.28 -3.94 -8.13
C LYS A 266 -33.29 -5.07 -8.32
N LYS A 267 -34.18 -5.28 -7.35
CA LYS A 267 -35.39 -6.05 -7.58
C LYS A 267 -36.14 -5.34 -8.72
N LEU A 268 -36.25 -6.03 -9.85
CA LEU A 268 -37.07 -5.58 -10.97
C LEU A 268 -38.54 -5.54 -10.53
N PRO A 269 -39.33 -4.58 -11.05
CA PRO A 269 -40.76 -4.47 -10.80
C PRO A 269 -41.55 -5.67 -11.34
#